data_AF-W8S6A4-F1
#
_entry.id   AF-W8S6A4-F1
#
_cell.length_a   1.000
_cell.length_b   1.000
_cell.length_c   1.000
_cell.angle_alpha   90.00
_cell.angle_beta   90.00
_cell.angle_gamma   90.00
#
_symmetry.space_group_name_H-M   'P 1'
#
loop_
_entity.id
_entity.type
_entity.pdbx_description
1 polymer ?
#
loop_
_entity_poly.entity_id
_entity_poly.type
_entity_poly.pdbx_seq_one_letter_code
_entity_poly.pdbx_strand_id
1 'polypeptide(L)'
;MFQIDRSANRLRKLERTSFSEVGFREREHLQEWLATMPDALCEAMSEGEDGLLIIQKEFDGFDGTRERLDLLALDRTGQLVIIENKLDDSGRDVVWQALKYAAYCSSLKKAEIVGIFQKYLDRQGGGDAAGLICEFLGEDTLDEVVLNDGTNQRVVFIAANFRREVTATVLWLREHQIDARCVKVVPYRFGEEIFVDLQQVIPTPEAADYMIRMAQKESEERSASTAQGHRHKVRLAFWQQALEKLREDGSSRHQNVSPTKENWLSVGTGVSGCSYTLVLLKSQVRVEVTIQRASAAENKWIFDQLFAQREVIEHEFGEKLDWHRNDDQKRCLINLSQPWDGFDSENWPDMISWMSGRVRRLEAAFAEPLTQLNQRLKAGEATI
;
A
#
# COMPACT_ATOMS: atom_id res chain seq x y z
N MET A 1 -21.03 31.12 -14.40
CA MET A 1 -21.33 32.05 -13.29
C MET A 1 -22.56 32.89 -13.57
N PHE A 2 -23.34 33.23 -12.54
CA PHE A 2 -24.51 34.12 -12.63
C PHE A 2 -24.41 35.19 -11.55
N GLN A 3 -24.81 36.42 -11.88
CA GLN A 3 -24.96 37.51 -10.92
C GLN A 3 -26.41 37.54 -10.42
N ILE A 4 -26.59 37.77 -9.11
CA ILE A 4 -27.91 38.02 -8.52
C ILE A 4 -28.20 39.52 -8.60
N ASP A 5 -29.22 39.90 -9.37
CA ASP A 5 -29.80 41.24 -9.36
C ASP A 5 -30.84 41.31 -8.25
N ARG A 6 -30.43 41.78 -7.07
CA ARG A 6 -31.30 41.88 -5.89
C ARG A 6 -32.49 42.83 -6.10
N SER A 7 -32.31 43.87 -6.91
CA SER A 7 -33.34 44.90 -7.14
C SER A 7 -34.51 44.36 -7.96
N ALA A 8 -34.22 43.56 -8.97
CA ALA A 8 -35.21 42.95 -9.84
C ALA A 8 -35.50 41.47 -9.50
N ASN A 9 -34.92 40.97 -8.40
CA ASN A 9 -34.99 39.58 -7.94
C ASN A 9 -34.82 38.55 -9.08
N ARG A 10 -33.75 38.70 -9.86
CA ARG A 10 -33.48 37.83 -11.03
C ARG A 10 -32.00 37.50 -11.17
N LEU A 11 -31.71 36.43 -11.91
CA LEU A 11 -30.35 36.08 -12.29
C LEU A 11 -29.97 36.74 -13.61
N ARG A 12 -28.75 37.25 -13.68
CA ARG A 12 -28.11 37.72 -14.92
C ARG A 12 -26.93 36.81 -15.21
N LYS A 13 -26.89 36.25 -16.42
CA LYS A 13 -25.76 35.43 -16.86
C LYS A 13 -24.56 36.34 -17.13
N LEU A 14 -23.41 36.02 -16.53
CA LEU A 14 -22.16 36.71 -16.86
C LEU A 14 -21.65 36.24 -18.22
N GLU A 15 -21.07 37.17 -18.98
CA GLU A 15 -20.47 36.86 -20.29
C GLU A 15 -19.14 36.13 -20.04
N ARG A 16 -18.98 34.95 -20.64
CA ARG A 16 -17.70 34.25 -20.63
C ARG A 16 -16.81 34.87 -21.71
N THR A 17 -15.55 35.17 -21.36
CA THR A 17 -14.53 35.65 -22.30
C THR A 17 -13.32 34.72 -22.28
N SER A 18 -12.29 35.04 -23.05
CA SER A 18 -10.98 34.37 -23.02
C SER A 18 -9.90 35.33 -22.52
N PHE A 19 -8.80 34.84 -21.97
CA PHE A 19 -7.70 35.70 -21.52
C PHE A 19 -7.13 36.51 -22.68
N SER A 20 -7.02 35.89 -23.85
CA SER A 20 -6.57 36.56 -25.07
C SER A 20 -7.47 37.72 -25.48
N GLU A 21 -8.79 37.58 -25.36
CA GLU A 21 -9.75 38.65 -25.71
C GLU A 21 -9.67 39.87 -24.79
N VAL A 22 -9.36 39.67 -23.50
CA VAL A 22 -9.20 40.77 -22.54
C VAL A 22 -7.75 41.24 -22.40
N GLY A 23 -6.84 40.73 -23.23
CA GLY A 23 -5.45 41.18 -23.28
C GLY A 23 -4.57 40.71 -22.13
N PHE A 24 -5.02 39.72 -21.34
CA PHE A 24 -4.24 39.17 -20.25
C PHE A 24 -3.22 38.15 -20.75
N ARG A 25 -2.10 38.08 -20.03
CA ARG A 25 -0.92 37.26 -20.37
C ARG A 25 -0.54 36.36 -19.20
N GLU A 26 0.00 35.19 -19.50
CA GLU A 26 0.32 34.13 -18.53
C GLU A 26 1.20 34.65 -17.39
N ARG A 27 2.39 35.15 -17.74
CA ARG A 27 3.38 35.67 -16.79
C ARG A 27 3.00 36.99 -16.15
N GLU A 28 2.47 37.93 -16.92
CA GLU A 28 2.21 39.31 -16.44
C GLU A 28 0.95 39.39 -15.57
N HIS A 29 0.04 38.43 -15.68
CA HIS A 29 -1.28 38.51 -15.05
C HIS A 29 -1.64 37.25 -14.27
N LEU A 30 -1.91 36.11 -14.94
CA LEU A 30 -2.42 34.92 -14.27
C LEU A 30 -1.47 34.42 -13.17
N GLN A 31 -0.18 34.34 -13.48
CA GLN A 31 0.85 33.95 -12.51
C GLN A 31 0.90 34.92 -11.32
N GLU A 32 0.81 36.23 -11.57
CA GLU A 32 0.87 37.25 -10.52
C GLU A 32 -0.34 37.20 -9.59
N TRP A 33 -1.54 36.99 -10.14
CA TRP A 33 -2.76 36.85 -9.33
C TRP A 33 -2.71 35.63 -8.43
N LEU A 34 -2.26 34.49 -8.96
CA LEU A 34 -2.16 33.26 -8.18
C LEU A 34 -1.02 33.33 -7.16
N ALA A 35 0.07 34.02 -7.48
CA ALA A 35 1.16 34.24 -6.54
C ALA A 35 0.77 35.14 -5.37
N THR A 36 -0.11 36.13 -5.61
CA THR A 36 -0.55 37.10 -4.61
C THR A 36 -1.78 36.65 -3.82
N MET A 37 -2.59 35.76 -4.37
CA MET A 37 -3.77 35.18 -3.73
C MET A 37 -3.80 33.65 -3.92
N PRO A 38 -2.83 32.91 -3.34
CA PRO A 38 -2.78 31.45 -3.46
C PRO A 38 -4.02 30.77 -2.85
N ASP A 39 -4.70 31.43 -1.92
CA ASP A 39 -5.96 30.96 -1.32
C ASP A 39 -7.04 30.69 -2.38
N ALA A 40 -7.08 31.47 -3.47
CA ALA A 40 -8.03 31.24 -4.57
C ALA A 40 -7.83 29.86 -5.23
N LEU A 41 -6.58 29.38 -5.29
CA LEU A 41 -6.26 28.05 -5.79
C LEU A 41 -6.60 26.97 -4.75
N CYS A 42 -6.32 27.24 -3.46
CA CYS A 42 -6.63 26.33 -2.36
C CYS A 42 -8.14 26.07 -2.25
N GLU A 43 -8.95 27.13 -2.30
CA GLU A 43 -10.42 27.06 -2.30
C GLU A 43 -10.93 26.21 -3.46
N ALA A 44 -10.35 26.37 -4.66
CA ALA A 44 -10.74 25.60 -5.84
C ALA A 44 -10.43 24.10 -5.73
N MET A 45 -9.39 23.71 -4.98
CA MET A 45 -8.91 22.33 -4.87
C MET A 45 -9.61 21.49 -3.78
N SER A 46 -10.58 22.06 -3.05
CA SER A 46 -11.35 21.38 -1.99
C SER A 46 -10.46 20.65 -0.96
N GLU A 47 -9.31 21.23 -0.63
CA GLU A 47 -8.43 20.68 0.40
C GLU A 47 -9.00 20.97 1.78
N GLY A 48 -9.39 19.91 2.50
CA GLY A 48 -9.65 19.98 3.92
C GLY A 48 -8.33 20.22 4.65
N GLU A 49 -8.01 21.50 4.88
CA GLU A 49 -6.84 22.04 5.61
C GLU A 49 -5.50 21.73 4.88
N ASP A 50 -4.65 22.66 4.44
CA ASP A 50 -4.48 24.08 4.69
C ASP A 50 -3.57 24.65 3.56
N GLY A 51 -3.66 25.96 3.28
CA GLY A 51 -2.86 26.88 2.43
C GLY A 51 -1.68 26.43 1.53
N LEU A 52 -1.35 27.29 0.56
CA LEU A 52 -0.12 27.21 -0.24
C LEU A 52 0.80 28.41 0.05
N LEU A 53 2.07 28.15 0.31
CA LEU A 53 3.10 29.19 0.42
C LEU A 53 3.90 29.26 -0.88
N ILE A 54 3.74 30.35 -1.64
CA ILE A 54 4.48 30.57 -2.88
C ILE A 54 5.92 30.96 -2.54
N ILE A 55 6.88 30.11 -2.93
CA ILE A 55 8.29 30.30 -2.60
C ILE A 55 9.14 30.80 -3.79
N GLN A 56 8.64 30.68 -5.03
CA GLN A 56 9.31 31.22 -6.21
C GLN A 56 8.36 31.40 -7.39
N LYS A 57 8.65 32.41 -8.21
CA LYS A 57 8.08 32.60 -9.56
C LYS A 57 9.17 32.41 -10.62
N GLU A 58 8.81 31.79 -11.74
CA GLU A 58 9.72 31.59 -12.88
C GLU A 58 11.07 30.98 -12.49
N PHE A 59 11.03 29.91 -11.70
CA PHE A 59 12.25 29.28 -11.20
C PHE A 59 13.06 28.69 -12.36
N ASP A 60 14.27 29.21 -12.56
CA ASP A 60 15.20 28.85 -13.65
C ASP A 60 16.54 28.30 -13.13
N GLY A 61 16.61 27.95 -11.84
CA GLY A 61 17.81 27.45 -11.18
C GLY A 61 18.18 25.99 -11.50
N PHE A 62 17.70 25.45 -12.62
CA PHE A 62 17.95 24.08 -13.03
C PHE A 62 19.26 23.99 -13.83
N ASP A 63 20.21 23.19 -13.33
CA ASP A 63 21.52 23.06 -13.98
C ASP A 63 21.41 22.54 -15.42
N GLY A 64 22.08 23.24 -16.35
CA GLY A 64 22.19 22.81 -17.74
C GLY A 64 20.94 23.06 -18.61
N THR A 65 19.94 23.78 -18.12
CA THR A 65 18.74 24.15 -18.90
C THR A 65 18.35 25.61 -18.73
N ARG A 66 17.54 26.13 -19.67
CA ARG A 66 16.94 27.49 -19.61
C ARG A 66 15.43 27.43 -19.34
N GLU A 67 14.95 26.26 -18.98
CA GLU A 67 13.54 26.04 -18.66
C GLU A 67 13.17 26.72 -17.36
N ARG A 68 11.89 27.08 -17.24
CA ARG A 68 11.37 27.92 -16.16
C ARG A 68 10.06 27.33 -15.68
N LEU A 69 10.03 27.01 -14.39
CA LEU A 69 8.81 26.63 -13.70
C LEU A 69 8.03 27.89 -13.33
N ASP A 70 6.76 27.97 -13.72
CA ASP A 70 5.94 29.16 -13.49
C ASP A 70 5.84 29.52 -11.99
N LEU A 71 5.38 28.57 -11.17
CA LEU A 71 5.21 28.75 -9.73
C LEU A 71 5.70 27.51 -8.97
N LEU A 72 6.51 27.76 -7.94
CA LEU A 72 6.90 26.75 -6.95
C LEU A 72 6.35 27.16 -5.59
N ALA A 73 5.68 26.22 -4.93
CA ALA A 73 5.06 26.43 -3.63
C ALA A 73 5.39 25.30 -2.63
N LEU A 74 5.09 25.56 -1.37
CA LEU A 74 5.02 24.57 -0.30
C LEU A 74 3.56 24.38 0.11
N ASP A 75 3.16 23.14 0.37
CA ASP A 75 1.95 22.85 1.12
C ASP A 75 2.23 22.72 2.62
N ARG A 76 1.18 22.54 3.42
CA ARG A 76 1.26 22.50 4.88
C ARG A 76 1.90 21.26 5.46
N THR A 77 2.20 20.27 4.62
CA THR A 77 3.01 19.11 5.00
C THR A 77 4.49 19.32 4.70
N GLY A 78 4.87 20.50 4.18
CA GLY A 78 6.24 20.82 3.78
C GLY A 78 6.63 20.26 2.40
N GLN A 79 5.67 19.74 1.62
CA GLN A 79 5.94 19.16 0.31
C GLN A 79 5.95 20.23 -0.79
N LEU A 80 6.83 20.05 -1.78
CA LEU A 80 6.88 20.93 -2.94
C LEU A 80 5.67 20.71 -3.85
N VAL A 81 5.07 21.82 -4.26
CA VAL A 81 3.96 21.89 -5.21
C VAL A 81 4.42 22.62 -6.46
N ILE A 82 4.44 21.91 -7.58
CA ILE A 82 4.83 22.37 -8.90
C ILE A 82 3.57 22.84 -9.61
N ILE A 83 3.46 24.14 -9.90
CA ILE A 83 2.27 24.72 -10.49
C ILE A 83 2.61 25.28 -11.87
N GLU A 84 1.99 24.71 -12.91
CA GLU A 84 2.15 25.13 -14.30
C GLU A 84 0.88 25.82 -14.81
N ASN A 85 1.04 27.05 -15.28
CA ASN A 85 -0.04 27.92 -15.71
C ASN A 85 -0.14 27.92 -17.23
N LYS A 86 -1.36 27.86 -17.75
CA LYS A 86 -1.69 28.10 -19.15
C LYS A 86 -2.93 28.99 -19.22
N LEU A 87 -3.01 29.83 -20.24
CA LEU A 87 -4.17 30.71 -20.44
C LEU A 87 -5.37 29.93 -20.99
N ASP A 88 -5.70 30.12 -22.28
CA ASP A 88 -6.95 29.65 -22.86
C ASP A 88 -6.97 28.15 -23.16
N ASP A 89 -5.80 27.52 -23.34
CA ASP A 89 -5.63 26.12 -23.69
C ASP A 89 -4.38 25.56 -23.01
N SER A 90 -4.47 24.35 -22.47
CA SER A 90 -3.37 23.68 -21.78
C SER A 90 -2.15 23.39 -22.67
N GLY A 91 -2.30 23.47 -23.99
CA GLY A 91 -1.34 22.88 -24.91
C GLY A 91 -1.29 21.35 -24.77
N ARG A 92 -0.30 20.74 -25.43
CA ARG A 92 -0.06 19.28 -25.39
C ARG A 92 1.04 18.88 -24.42
N ASP A 93 2.01 19.77 -24.22
CA ASP A 93 3.28 19.44 -23.56
C ASP A 93 3.33 19.85 -22.08
N VAL A 94 2.29 20.50 -21.55
CA VAL A 94 2.28 21.01 -20.17
C VAL A 94 2.54 19.92 -19.14
N VAL A 95 2.04 18.70 -19.38
CA VAL A 95 2.30 17.56 -18.49
C VAL A 95 3.78 17.20 -18.49
N TRP A 96 4.41 17.16 -19.66
CA TRP A 96 5.84 16.89 -19.76
C TRP A 96 6.68 17.98 -19.11
N GLN A 97 6.30 19.25 -19.27
CA GLN A 97 6.95 20.38 -18.61
C GLN A 97 6.90 20.22 -17.09
N ALA A 98 5.71 20.04 -16.52
CA ALA A 98 5.55 19.93 -15.07
C ALA A 98 6.25 18.70 -14.48
N LEU A 99 6.23 17.55 -15.18
CA LEU A 99 6.91 16.33 -14.71
C LEU A 99 8.44 16.48 -14.69
N LYS A 100 9.02 17.20 -15.66
CA LYS A 100 10.46 17.53 -15.60
C LYS A 100 10.77 18.39 -14.39
N TYR A 101 9.95 19.41 -14.13
CA TYR A 101 10.15 20.29 -12.98
C TYR A 101 9.97 19.54 -11.66
N ALA A 102 8.98 18.66 -11.55
CA ALA A 102 8.82 17.78 -10.40
C ALA A 102 10.06 16.90 -10.20
N ALA A 103 10.61 16.31 -11.27
CA ALA A 103 11.84 15.53 -11.21
C ALA A 103 13.05 16.37 -10.76
N TYR A 104 13.21 17.58 -11.29
CA TYR A 104 14.30 18.48 -10.88
C TYR A 104 14.16 18.96 -9.43
N CYS A 105 12.93 19.24 -8.99
CA CYS A 105 12.65 19.67 -7.62
C CYS A 105 12.70 18.53 -6.60
N SER A 106 12.55 17.26 -7.03
CA SER A 106 12.53 16.10 -6.13
C SER A 106 13.83 15.91 -5.34
N SER A 107 14.96 16.43 -5.85
CA SER A 107 16.25 16.33 -5.18
C SER A 107 16.61 17.54 -4.30
N LEU A 108 15.78 18.59 -4.30
CA LEU A 108 16.04 19.81 -3.53
C LEU A 108 16.03 19.51 -2.04
N LYS A 109 17.12 19.91 -1.36
CA LYS A 109 17.25 19.78 0.10
C LYS A 109 16.64 20.98 0.81
N LYS A 110 16.32 20.81 2.09
CA LYS A 110 15.82 21.87 3.00
C LYS A 110 16.56 23.20 2.83
N ALA A 111 17.89 23.19 2.89
CA ALA A 111 18.70 24.41 2.78
C ALA A 111 18.58 25.10 1.40
N GLU A 112 18.43 24.32 0.33
CA GLU A 112 18.25 24.85 -1.03
C GLU A 112 16.86 25.48 -1.18
N ILE A 113 15.82 24.85 -0.64
CA ILE A 113 14.44 25.37 -0.65
C ILE A 113 14.36 26.70 0.10
N VAL A 114 14.93 26.77 1.31
CA VAL A 114 15.01 28.01 2.10
C VAL A 114 15.79 29.08 1.32
N GLY A 115 16.90 28.71 0.67
CA GLY A 115 17.69 29.63 -0.16
C GLY A 115 16.95 30.13 -1.40
N ILE A 116 16.12 29.28 -2.03
CA ILE A 116 15.26 29.66 -3.15
C ILE A 116 14.23 30.70 -2.68
N PHE A 117 13.58 30.44 -1.55
CA PHE A 117 12.59 31.34 -0.99
C PHE A 117 13.20 32.68 -0.54
N GLN A 118 14.37 32.65 0.11
CA GLN A 118 15.06 33.87 0.52
C GLN A 118 15.40 34.76 -0.68
N LYS A 119 15.94 34.18 -1.76
CA LYS A 119 16.21 34.92 -3.01
C LYS A 119 14.95 35.50 -3.62
N TYR A 120 13.81 34.83 -3.49
CA TYR A 120 12.53 35.34 -3.94
C TYR A 120 12.09 36.55 -3.10
N LEU A 121 12.15 36.45 -1.77
CA LEU A 121 11.83 37.56 -0.85
C LEU A 121 12.74 38.77 -1.06
N ASP A 122 14.04 38.57 -1.23
CA ASP A 122 15.01 39.65 -1.47
C ASP A 122 14.64 40.48 -2.71
N ARG A 123 14.08 39.84 -3.75
CA ARG A 123 13.59 40.54 -4.96
C ARG A 123 12.28 41.30 -4.71
N GLN A 124 11.51 40.94 -3.68
CA GLN A 124 10.25 41.57 -3.30
C GLN A 124 10.40 42.63 -2.18
N GLY A 125 11.62 42.93 -1.75
CA GLY A 125 11.88 43.92 -0.69
C GLY A 125 12.46 43.34 0.60
N GLY A 126 12.83 42.06 0.62
CA GLY A 126 13.42 41.35 1.76
C GLY A 126 12.39 40.59 2.59
N GLY A 127 12.88 39.86 3.59
CA GLY A 127 12.07 39.04 4.49
C GLY A 127 12.93 37.94 5.13
N ASP A 128 12.32 37.16 6.01
CA ASP A 128 12.94 35.99 6.62
C ASP A 128 12.24 34.72 6.11
N ALA A 129 12.87 34.05 5.15
CA ALA A 129 12.33 32.83 4.56
C ALA A 129 12.17 31.70 5.57
N ALA A 130 13.10 31.57 6.51
CA ALA A 130 13.05 30.51 7.52
C ALA A 130 11.88 30.75 8.48
N GLY A 131 11.75 31.97 8.99
CA GLY A 131 10.64 32.36 9.86
C GLY A 131 9.26 32.19 9.20
N LEU A 132 9.11 32.61 7.94
CA LEU A 132 7.84 32.46 7.20
C LEU A 132 7.48 31.00 6.90
N ILE A 133 8.47 30.14 6.63
CA ILE A 133 8.23 28.70 6.47
C ILE A 133 7.79 28.08 7.79
N CYS A 134 8.46 28.40 8.90
CA CYS A 134 8.07 27.94 10.24
C CYS A 134 6.64 28.36 10.59
N GLU A 135 6.30 29.64 10.41
CA GLU A 135 4.95 30.17 10.64
C GLU A 135 3.91 29.47 9.76
N PHE A 136 4.22 29.27 8.49
CA PHE A 136 3.34 28.58 7.56
C PHE A 136 3.14 27.11 7.94
N LEU A 137 4.15 26.40 8.41
CA LEU A 137 4.01 25.00 8.80
C LEU A 137 3.51 24.82 10.25
N GLY A 138 3.43 25.90 11.02
CA GLY A 138 3.03 25.87 12.43
C GLY A 138 4.11 25.33 13.38
N GLU A 139 5.38 25.46 12.99
CA GLU A 139 6.54 24.98 13.76
C GLU A 139 7.30 26.15 14.40
N ASP A 140 7.95 25.91 15.54
CA ASP A 140 8.68 26.96 16.26
C ASP A 140 10.07 27.21 15.63
N THR A 141 10.72 26.16 15.12
CA THR A 141 12.09 26.23 14.60
C THR A 141 12.29 25.46 13.30
N LEU A 142 13.27 25.91 12.50
CA LEU A 142 13.59 25.26 11.22
C LEU A 142 14.17 23.84 11.36
N ASP A 143 14.68 23.51 12.54
CA ASP A 143 15.20 22.17 12.85
C ASP A 143 14.06 21.13 12.93
N GLU A 144 12.87 21.53 13.38
CA GLU A 144 11.67 20.71 13.49
C GLU A 144 10.94 20.55 12.15
N VAL A 145 11.05 21.57 11.29
CA VAL A 145 10.44 21.57 9.95
C VAL A 145 10.96 20.42 9.10
N VAL A 146 10.09 19.62 8.50
CA VAL A 146 10.43 18.65 7.45
C VAL A 146 10.03 19.25 6.10
N LEU A 147 10.97 19.34 5.14
CA LEU A 147 10.69 19.84 3.80
C LEU A 147 11.03 18.80 2.75
N ASN A 148 10.12 18.63 1.78
CA ASN A 148 10.31 17.85 0.56
C ASN A 148 10.78 16.41 0.83
N ASP A 149 10.14 15.74 1.79
CA ASP A 149 10.48 14.36 2.13
C ASP A 149 9.93 13.37 1.08
N GLY A 150 10.72 12.34 0.81
CA GLY A 150 10.40 11.31 -0.17
C GLY A 150 10.16 11.84 -1.60
N THR A 151 9.18 11.24 -2.28
CA THR A 151 8.87 11.49 -3.71
C THR A 151 7.43 11.92 -3.91
N ASN A 152 6.83 12.58 -2.91
CA ASN A 152 5.42 12.94 -2.89
C ASN A 152 5.20 14.40 -3.34
N GLN A 153 6.02 14.90 -4.28
CA GLN A 153 5.81 16.24 -4.83
C GLN A 153 4.50 16.28 -5.61
N ARG A 154 3.79 17.40 -5.49
CA ARG A 154 2.46 17.58 -6.06
C ARG A 154 2.56 18.39 -7.35
N VAL A 155 1.70 18.10 -8.32
CA VAL A 155 1.67 18.79 -9.60
C VAL A 155 0.28 19.38 -9.84
N VAL A 156 0.21 20.69 -10.06
CA VAL A 156 -1.03 21.40 -10.34
C VAL A 156 -0.95 22.06 -11.70
N PHE A 157 -1.90 21.73 -12.57
CA PHE A 157 -2.05 22.34 -13.88
C PHE A 157 -3.19 23.33 -13.86
N ILE A 158 -2.99 24.53 -14.40
CA ILE A 158 -4.00 25.59 -14.46
C ILE A 158 -4.24 25.97 -15.91
N ALA A 159 -5.48 25.86 -16.41
CA ALA A 159 -5.82 26.25 -17.79
C ALA A 159 -7.33 26.51 -17.97
N ALA A 160 -7.74 27.35 -18.92
CA ALA A 160 -9.16 27.53 -19.21
C ALA A 160 -9.81 26.31 -19.89
N ASN A 161 -9.02 25.58 -20.69
CA ASN A 161 -9.45 24.34 -21.32
C ASN A 161 -8.31 23.33 -21.32
N PHE A 162 -8.58 22.12 -20.83
CA PHE A 162 -7.64 21.01 -20.88
C PHE A 162 -7.92 20.14 -22.10
N ARG A 163 -6.85 19.84 -22.85
CA ARG A 163 -6.92 18.88 -23.94
C ARG A 163 -7.11 17.47 -23.40
N ARG A 164 -7.74 16.61 -24.21
CA ARG A 164 -8.00 15.22 -23.82
C ARG A 164 -6.72 14.47 -23.48
N GLU A 165 -5.63 14.70 -24.22
CA GLU A 165 -4.34 14.05 -23.93
C GLU A 165 -3.83 14.43 -22.55
N VAL A 166 -3.91 15.70 -22.17
CA VAL A 166 -3.52 16.19 -20.83
C VAL A 166 -4.38 15.53 -19.75
N THR A 167 -5.71 15.57 -19.89
CA THR A 167 -6.61 14.98 -18.89
C THR A 167 -6.39 13.47 -18.71
N ALA A 168 -6.15 12.74 -19.81
CA ALA A 168 -5.89 11.31 -19.76
C ALA A 168 -4.57 10.99 -19.05
N THR A 169 -3.51 11.76 -19.33
CA THR A 169 -2.23 11.57 -18.64
C THR A 169 -2.32 11.92 -17.17
N VAL A 170 -3.02 12.99 -16.79
CA VAL A 170 -3.18 13.37 -15.37
C VAL A 170 -3.96 12.29 -14.60
N LEU A 171 -5.02 11.73 -15.19
CA LEU A 171 -5.72 10.60 -14.58
C LEU A 171 -4.80 9.37 -14.41
N TRP A 172 -4.01 9.03 -15.43
CA TRP A 172 -3.04 7.95 -15.35
C TRP A 172 -1.98 8.17 -14.26
N LEU A 173 -1.48 9.40 -14.10
CA LEU A 173 -0.56 9.76 -13.03
C LEU A 173 -1.18 9.48 -11.65
N ARG A 174 -2.45 9.85 -11.45
CA ARG A 174 -3.16 9.57 -10.19
C ARG A 174 -3.39 8.09 -9.93
N GLU A 175 -3.70 7.31 -10.97
CA GLU A 175 -3.76 5.84 -10.87
C GLU A 175 -2.42 5.23 -10.40
N HIS A 176 -1.31 5.92 -10.67
CA HIS A 176 0.03 5.54 -10.25
C HIS A 176 0.49 6.31 -9.00
N GLN A 177 -0.45 6.85 -8.22
CA GLN A 177 -0.20 7.49 -6.91
C GLN A 177 0.68 8.75 -7.00
N ILE A 178 0.70 9.40 -8.16
CA ILE A 178 1.31 10.73 -8.34
C ILE A 178 0.19 11.77 -8.17
N ASP A 179 0.31 12.68 -7.19
CA ASP A 179 -0.69 13.72 -6.94
C ASP A 179 -0.62 14.81 -8.02
N ALA A 180 -1.34 14.58 -9.11
CA ALA A 180 -1.50 15.51 -10.21
C ALA A 180 -2.94 16.03 -10.27
N ARG A 181 -3.11 17.34 -10.47
CA ARG A 181 -4.43 18.00 -10.46
C ARG A 181 -4.61 18.95 -11.62
N CYS A 182 -5.82 19.04 -12.14
CA CYS A 182 -6.20 20.05 -13.13
C CYS A 182 -7.20 21.01 -12.51
N VAL A 183 -6.84 22.29 -12.47
CA VAL A 183 -7.71 23.39 -12.06
C VAL A 183 -8.04 24.23 -13.29
N LYS A 184 -9.32 24.36 -13.56
CA LYS A 184 -9.83 25.16 -14.66
C LYS A 184 -9.97 26.61 -14.22
N VAL A 185 -9.45 27.54 -15.00
CA VAL A 185 -9.54 28.98 -14.73
C VAL A 185 -10.36 29.68 -15.82
N VAL A 186 -11.47 30.31 -15.48
CA VAL A 186 -12.43 30.87 -16.45
C VAL A 186 -12.67 32.36 -16.19
N PRO A 187 -12.31 33.26 -17.13
CA PRO A 187 -12.63 34.66 -17.01
C PRO A 187 -14.08 34.96 -17.44
N TYR A 188 -14.75 35.83 -16.68
CA TYR A 188 -16.08 36.35 -16.92
C TYR A 188 -16.06 37.88 -16.93
N ARG A 189 -16.76 38.49 -17.87
CA ARG A 189 -16.91 39.94 -17.97
C ARG A 189 -18.24 40.40 -17.39
N PHE A 190 -18.20 41.47 -16.61
CA PHE A 190 -19.37 42.20 -16.14
C PHE A 190 -19.12 43.71 -16.22
N GLY A 191 -19.66 44.35 -17.26
CA GLY A 191 -19.31 45.75 -17.55
C GLY A 191 -17.82 45.87 -17.88
N GLU A 192 -17.09 46.70 -17.13
CA GLU A 192 -15.64 46.88 -17.25
C GLU A 192 -14.84 45.94 -16.33
N GLU A 193 -15.51 45.25 -15.40
CA GLU A 193 -14.86 44.36 -14.45
C GLU A 193 -14.70 42.95 -15.02
N ILE A 194 -13.57 42.31 -14.67
CA ILE A 194 -13.30 40.91 -14.99
C ILE A 194 -13.25 40.10 -13.70
N PHE A 195 -14.00 39.00 -13.68
CA PHE A 195 -14.03 38.01 -12.63
C PHE A 195 -13.35 36.74 -13.12
N VAL A 196 -12.69 36.02 -12.23
CA VAL A 196 -12.09 34.71 -12.53
C VAL A 196 -12.71 33.66 -11.64
N ASP A 197 -13.13 32.55 -12.24
CA ASP A 197 -13.64 31.37 -11.57
C ASP A 197 -12.59 30.26 -11.64
N LEU A 198 -12.29 29.63 -10.51
CA LEU A 198 -11.35 28.51 -10.42
C LEU A 198 -12.11 27.26 -9.98
N GLN A 199 -11.94 26.17 -10.74
CA GLN A 199 -12.63 24.92 -10.46
C GLN A 199 -11.70 23.73 -10.68
N GLN A 200 -11.48 22.90 -9.65
CA GLN A 200 -10.80 21.62 -9.86
C GLN A 200 -11.65 20.69 -10.72
N VAL A 201 -11.08 20.26 -11.85
CA VAL A 201 -11.72 19.34 -12.80
C VAL A 201 -11.09 17.95 -12.76
N ILE A 202 -9.83 17.81 -12.31
CA ILE A 202 -9.20 16.51 -12.06
C ILE A 202 -8.47 16.54 -10.71
N PRO A 203 -8.78 15.59 -9.81
CA PRO A 203 -10.05 14.85 -9.81
C PRO A 203 -11.23 15.79 -9.62
N THR A 204 -12.43 15.38 -10.03
CA THR A 204 -13.61 16.10 -9.52
C THR A 204 -13.63 15.96 -7.99
N PRO A 205 -14.11 16.98 -7.25
CA PRO A 205 -14.13 16.93 -5.78
C PRO A 205 -14.72 15.62 -5.23
N GLU A 206 -15.79 15.11 -5.84
CA GLU A 206 -16.44 13.85 -5.44
C GLU A 206 -15.59 12.60 -5.72
N ALA A 207 -14.71 12.64 -6.73
CA ALA A 207 -13.84 11.53 -7.09
C ALA A 207 -12.59 11.47 -6.20
N ALA A 208 -12.16 12.60 -5.60
CA ALA A 208 -11.01 12.65 -4.71
C ALA A 208 -11.19 11.70 -3.50
N ASP A 209 -12.33 11.77 -2.82
CA ASP A 209 -12.67 10.93 -1.67
C ASP A 209 -12.68 9.43 -2.00
N TYR A 210 -13.17 9.07 -3.18
CA TYR A 210 -13.21 7.68 -3.64
C TYR A 210 -11.81 7.14 -3.92
N MET A 211 -10.95 7.92 -4.58
CA MET A 211 -9.58 7.51 -4.90
C MET A 211 -8.71 7.33 -3.65
N ILE A 212 -8.90 8.13 -2.60
CA ILE A 212 -8.16 7.97 -1.33
C ILE A 212 -8.40 6.56 -0.75
N ARG A 213 -9.67 6.11 -0.74
CA ARG A 213 -10.03 4.77 -0.25
C ARG A 213 -9.48 3.65 -1.13
N MET A 214 -9.42 3.86 -2.45
CA MET A 214 -8.83 2.89 -3.38
C MET A 214 -7.31 2.79 -3.23
N ALA A 215 -6.61 3.92 -3.10
CA ALA A 215 -5.16 3.93 -2.88
C ALA A 215 -4.76 3.21 -1.58
N GLN A 216 -5.53 3.36 -0.50
CA GLN A 216 -5.33 2.62 0.74
C GLN A 216 -5.48 1.11 0.53
N LYS A 217 -6.55 0.68 -0.15
CA LYS A 217 -6.80 -0.74 -0.46
C LYS A 217 -5.70 -1.34 -1.34
N GLU A 218 -5.26 -0.64 -2.37
CA GLU A 218 -4.19 -1.11 -3.28
C GLU A 218 -2.83 -1.20 -2.58
N SER A 219 -2.52 -0.26 -1.68
CA SER A 219 -1.32 -0.32 -0.84
C SER A 219 -1.33 -1.56 0.07
N GLU A 220 -2.47 -1.86 0.69
CA GLU A 220 -2.66 -3.08 1.49
C GLU A 220 -2.50 -4.35 0.63
N GLU A 221 -3.11 -4.40 -0.55
CA GLU A 221 -3.02 -5.54 -1.47
C GLU A 221 -1.58 -5.76 -1.99
N ARG A 222 -0.86 -4.69 -2.34
CA ARG A 222 0.54 -4.77 -2.81
C ARG A 222 1.49 -5.22 -1.70
N SER A 223 1.26 -4.74 -0.47
CA SER A 223 1.99 -5.19 0.72
C SER A 223 1.73 -6.66 1.02
N ALA A 224 0.47 -7.11 0.92
CA ALA A 224 0.08 -8.50 1.13
C ALA A 224 0.69 -9.45 0.07
N SER A 225 0.72 -9.03 -1.20
CA SER A 225 1.33 -9.78 -2.31
C SER A 225 2.85 -9.96 -2.12
N THR A 226 3.54 -8.88 -1.72
CA THR A 226 4.98 -8.91 -1.43
C THR A 226 5.30 -9.84 -0.25
N ALA A 227 4.50 -9.76 0.83
CA ALA A 227 4.62 -10.66 1.97
C ALA A 227 4.31 -12.13 1.60
N GLN A 228 3.40 -12.39 0.66
CA GLN A 228 3.14 -13.75 0.15
C GLN A 228 4.34 -14.31 -0.62
N GLY A 229 4.99 -13.49 -1.46
CA GLY A 229 6.23 -13.88 -2.16
C GLY A 229 7.35 -14.26 -1.20
N HIS A 230 7.57 -13.47 -0.14
CA HIS A 230 8.56 -13.78 0.90
C HIS A 230 8.25 -15.09 1.64
N ARG A 231 6.98 -15.30 2.04
CA ARG A 231 6.54 -16.53 2.75
C ARG A 231 6.80 -17.80 1.95
N HIS A 232 6.53 -17.77 0.65
CA HIS A 232 6.77 -18.92 -0.22
C HIS A 232 8.27 -19.26 -0.34
N LYS A 233 9.13 -18.25 -0.42
CA LYS A 233 10.60 -18.45 -0.45
C LYS A 233 11.11 -19.09 0.84
N VAL A 234 10.68 -18.56 1.99
CA VAL A 234 11.04 -19.08 3.32
C VAL A 234 10.63 -20.55 3.47
N ARG A 235 9.37 -20.89 3.15
CA ARG A 235 8.88 -22.26 3.29
C ARG A 235 9.61 -23.24 2.38
N LEU A 236 9.89 -22.87 1.13
CA LEU A 236 10.68 -23.72 0.22
C LEU A 236 12.07 -24.00 0.79
N ALA A 237 12.77 -22.98 1.29
CA ALA A 237 14.09 -23.12 1.87
C ALA A 237 14.08 -23.96 3.17
N PHE A 238 13.08 -23.76 4.03
CA PHE A 238 12.91 -24.56 5.23
C PHE A 238 12.65 -26.04 4.89
N TRP A 239 11.71 -26.32 4.00
CA TRP A 239 11.36 -27.71 3.65
C TRP A 239 12.49 -28.43 2.92
N GLN A 240 13.32 -27.72 2.16
CA GLN A 240 14.55 -28.25 1.58
C GLN A 240 15.46 -28.83 2.68
N GLN A 241 15.82 -28.00 3.67
CA GLN A 241 16.69 -28.43 4.78
C GLN A 241 16.02 -29.51 5.65
N ALA A 242 14.71 -29.39 5.89
CA ALA A 242 13.96 -30.35 6.69
C ALA A 242 13.97 -31.75 6.05
N LEU A 243 13.75 -31.82 4.73
CA LEU A 243 13.76 -33.09 4.00
C LEU A 243 15.16 -33.71 3.93
N GLU A 244 16.22 -32.90 3.79
CA GLU A 244 17.61 -33.37 3.87
C GLU A 244 17.86 -34.05 5.22
N LYS A 245 17.52 -33.37 6.33
CA LYS A 245 17.69 -33.92 7.67
C LYS A 245 16.82 -35.17 7.94
N LEU A 246 15.56 -35.18 7.50
CA LEU A 246 14.69 -36.35 7.64
C LEU A 246 15.22 -37.57 6.89
N ARG A 247 15.88 -37.37 5.74
CA ARG A 247 16.54 -38.45 4.99
C ARG A 247 17.79 -38.95 5.70
N GLU A 248 18.61 -38.05 6.24
CA GLU A 248 19.77 -38.40 7.06
C GLU A 248 19.38 -39.22 8.29
N ASP A 249 18.27 -38.85 8.94
CA ASP A 249 17.74 -39.55 10.11
C ASP A 249 17.03 -40.88 9.76
N GLY A 250 17.06 -41.29 8.49
CA GLY A 250 16.58 -42.59 8.01
C GLY A 250 15.08 -42.69 7.75
N SER A 251 14.36 -41.56 7.59
CA SER A 251 12.92 -41.61 7.33
C SER A 251 12.61 -42.11 5.91
N SER A 252 12.11 -43.34 5.80
CA SER A 252 11.71 -43.95 4.53
C SER A 252 10.54 -43.23 3.85
N ARG A 253 9.63 -42.64 4.64
CA ARG A 253 8.42 -41.95 4.15
C ARG A 253 8.71 -40.63 3.46
N HIS A 254 9.86 -40.00 3.73
CA HIS A 254 10.23 -38.69 3.20
C HIS A 254 11.24 -38.75 2.03
N GLN A 255 11.66 -39.95 1.60
CA GLN A 255 12.69 -40.11 0.55
C GLN A 255 12.28 -39.47 -0.79
N ASN A 256 11.01 -39.60 -1.17
CA ASN A 256 10.47 -39.13 -2.45
C ASN A 256 9.58 -37.88 -2.31
N VAL A 257 9.69 -37.16 -1.20
CA VAL A 257 8.94 -35.92 -0.98
C VAL A 257 9.77 -34.72 -1.44
N SER A 258 9.12 -33.80 -2.15
CA SER A 258 9.72 -32.54 -2.61
C SER A 258 9.36 -31.37 -1.69
N PRO A 259 10.23 -30.35 -1.57
CA PRO A 259 9.91 -29.11 -0.86
C PRO A 259 8.66 -28.43 -1.44
N THR A 260 7.90 -27.74 -0.58
CA THR A 260 6.63 -27.09 -0.94
C THR A 260 6.60 -25.61 -0.56
N LYS A 261 5.64 -24.86 -1.13
CA LYS A 261 5.34 -23.47 -0.75
C LYS A 261 4.29 -23.39 0.37
N GLU A 262 3.65 -24.52 0.68
CA GLU A 262 2.67 -24.64 1.76
C GLU A 262 3.35 -24.58 3.12
N ASN A 263 2.58 -24.18 4.15
CA ASN A 263 3.04 -24.23 5.54
C ASN A 263 3.01 -25.64 6.13
N TRP A 264 2.66 -26.67 5.36
CA TRP A 264 2.65 -28.05 5.83
C TRP A 264 3.31 -28.99 4.82
N LEU A 265 3.79 -30.11 5.33
CA LEU A 265 4.32 -31.22 4.54
C LEU A 265 3.79 -32.52 5.16
N SER A 266 3.13 -33.35 4.35
CA SER A 266 2.43 -34.54 4.82
C SER A 266 2.97 -35.81 4.17
N VAL A 267 3.08 -36.88 4.95
CA VAL A 267 3.35 -38.24 4.49
C VAL A 267 2.29 -39.22 4.98
N GLY A 268 2.02 -40.25 4.20
CA GLY A 268 1.00 -41.25 4.53
C GLY A 268 1.40 -42.10 5.74
N THR A 269 0.43 -42.40 6.60
CA THR A 269 0.60 -43.37 7.70
C THR A 269 0.65 -44.82 7.20
N GLY A 270 0.16 -45.07 5.97
CA GLY A 270 -0.17 -46.40 5.44
C GLY A 270 -1.68 -46.71 5.53
N VAL A 271 -2.42 -45.90 6.27
CA VAL A 271 -3.89 -45.96 6.35
C VAL A 271 -4.50 -44.83 5.52
N SER A 272 -5.49 -45.17 4.69
CA SER A 272 -6.14 -44.18 3.82
C SER A 272 -6.74 -43.02 4.62
N GLY A 273 -6.53 -41.80 4.14
CA GLY A 273 -6.98 -40.57 4.78
C GLY A 273 -6.36 -40.28 6.16
N CYS A 274 -5.27 -40.95 6.54
CA CYS A 274 -4.50 -40.64 7.75
C CYS A 274 -3.04 -40.29 7.37
N SER A 275 -2.53 -39.14 7.81
CA SER A 275 -1.18 -38.66 7.50
C SER A 275 -0.42 -38.18 8.73
N TYR A 276 0.90 -38.35 8.71
CA TYR A 276 1.81 -37.58 9.56
C TYR A 276 2.12 -36.27 8.84
N THR A 277 1.95 -35.15 9.53
CA THR A 277 2.07 -33.82 8.95
C THR A 277 2.98 -32.96 9.80
N LEU A 278 3.96 -32.34 9.15
CA LEU A 278 4.82 -31.31 9.72
C LEU A 278 4.27 -29.95 9.31
N VAL A 279 4.26 -28.97 10.22
CA VAL A 279 3.71 -27.63 9.99
C VAL A 279 4.69 -26.55 10.46
N LEU A 280 4.96 -25.59 9.58
CA LEU A 280 5.78 -24.40 9.83
C LEU A 280 4.90 -23.14 9.81
N LEU A 281 4.66 -22.53 10.96
CA LEU A 281 3.98 -21.24 11.08
C LEU A 281 4.98 -20.17 11.50
N LYS A 282 4.62 -18.89 11.35
CA LYS A 282 5.47 -17.77 11.79
C LYS A 282 5.69 -17.80 13.30
N SER A 283 4.73 -18.25 14.09
CA SER A 283 4.80 -18.18 15.57
C SER A 283 5.00 -19.52 16.26
N GLN A 284 4.98 -20.63 15.51
CA GLN A 284 5.16 -21.97 16.06
C GLN A 284 5.51 -22.99 14.98
N VAL A 285 6.08 -24.10 15.41
CA VAL A 285 6.16 -25.33 14.62
C VAL A 285 5.24 -26.39 15.21
N ARG A 286 4.83 -27.35 14.40
CA ARG A 286 3.94 -28.42 14.85
C ARG A 286 4.19 -29.72 14.11
N VAL A 287 4.01 -30.82 14.84
CA VAL A 287 3.87 -32.16 14.29
C VAL A 287 2.47 -32.66 14.59
N GLU A 288 1.82 -33.32 13.64
CA GLU A 288 0.44 -33.77 13.82
C GLU A 288 0.13 -35.07 13.08
N VAL A 289 -0.81 -35.84 13.64
CA VAL A 289 -1.53 -36.90 12.94
C VAL A 289 -2.85 -36.30 12.47
N THR A 290 -3.05 -36.26 11.15
CA THR A 290 -4.28 -35.77 10.53
C THR A 290 -5.16 -36.93 10.10
N ILE A 291 -6.44 -36.88 10.44
CA ILE A 291 -7.47 -37.84 10.05
C ILE A 291 -8.50 -37.12 9.18
N GLN A 292 -8.50 -37.41 7.88
CA GLN A 292 -9.33 -36.76 6.87
C GLN A 292 -9.73 -37.74 5.76
N ARG A 293 -10.49 -38.77 6.12
CA ARG A 293 -11.14 -39.69 5.18
C ARG A 293 -12.38 -39.04 4.54
N ALA A 294 -12.98 -39.76 3.60
CA ALA A 294 -14.16 -39.32 2.88
C ALA A 294 -15.37 -39.09 3.81
N SER A 295 -15.59 -40.00 4.77
CA SER A 295 -16.68 -39.94 5.74
C SER A 295 -16.27 -39.19 7.01
N ALA A 296 -17.07 -38.20 7.42
CA ALA A 296 -16.88 -37.51 8.69
C ALA A 296 -17.09 -38.46 9.88
N ALA A 297 -18.09 -39.35 9.80
CA ALA A 297 -18.37 -40.34 10.83
C ALA A 297 -17.17 -41.27 11.05
N GLU A 298 -16.54 -41.76 9.97
CA GLU A 298 -15.30 -42.56 10.08
C GLU A 298 -14.17 -41.78 10.76
N ASN A 299 -14.00 -40.49 10.43
CA ASN A 299 -12.95 -39.68 11.04
C ASN A 299 -13.14 -39.52 12.54
N LYS A 300 -14.38 -39.23 12.96
CA LYS A 300 -14.74 -39.09 14.38
C LYS A 300 -14.58 -40.42 15.10
N TRP A 301 -15.03 -41.51 14.50
CA TRP A 301 -14.89 -42.85 15.06
C TRP A 301 -13.42 -43.22 15.26
N ILE A 302 -12.55 -43.03 14.25
CA ILE A 302 -11.10 -43.28 14.39
C ILE A 302 -10.53 -42.45 15.54
N PHE A 303 -10.86 -41.15 15.56
CA PHE A 303 -10.39 -40.25 16.62
C PHE A 303 -10.82 -40.74 18.00
N ASP A 304 -12.10 -41.09 18.18
CA ASP A 304 -12.65 -41.54 19.46
C ASP A 304 -12.00 -42.86 19.91
N GLN A 305 -11.72 -43.78 18.98
CA GLN A 305 -11.01 -45.02 19.28
C GLN A 305 -9.54 -44.79 19.67
N LEU A 306 -8.85 -43.86 19.02
CA LEU A 306 -7.49 -43.47 19.42
C LEU A 306 -7.50 -42.75 20.77
N PHE A 307 -8.47 -41.87 21.00
CA PHE A 307 -8.61 -41.13 22.25
C PHE A 307 -8.88 -42.05 23.44
N ALA A 308 -9.63 -43.13 23.23
CA ALA A 308 -9.81 -44.18 24.25
C ALA A 308 -8.49 -44.85 24.66
N GLN A 309 -7.46 -44.80 23.81
CA GLN A 309 -6.11 -45.31 24.07
C GLN A 309 -5.10 -44.18 24.36
N ARG A 310 -5.58 -42.95 24.66
CA ARG A 310 -4.74 -41.76 24.81
C ARG A 310 -3.55 -41.98 25.74
N GLU A 311 -3.77 -42.56 26.92
CA GLU A 311 -2.70 -42.72 27.92
C GLU A 311 -1.58 -43.62 27.41
N VAL A 312 -1.93 -44.69 26.68
CA VAL A 312 -0.96 -45.60 26.07
C VAL A 312 -0.21 -44.89 24.94
N ILE A 313 -0.93 -44.17 24.08
CA ILE A 313 -0.35 -43.43 22.95
C ILE A 313 0.57 -42.31 23.44
N GLU A 314 0.19 -41.56 24.46
CA GLU A 314 1.02 -40.49 25.04
C GLU A 314 2.23 -41.06 25.81
N HIS A 315 2.10 -42.26 26.40
CA HIS A 315 3.22 -42.95 27.01
C HIS A 315 4.25 -43.41 25.96
N GLU A 316 3.78 -44.08 24.91
CA GLU A 316 4.61 -44.55 23.78
C GLU A 316 5.23 -43.36 23.02
N PHE A 317 4.43 -42.30 22.80
CA PHE A 317 4.92 -41.06 22.22
C PHE A 317 5.92 -40.40 23.16
N GLY A 318 5.67 -40.36 24.46
CA GLY A 318 6.54 -39.85 25.53
C GLY A 318 6.34 -38.36 25.88
N GLU A 319 5.30 -37.70 25.35
CA GLU A 319 4.89 -36.33 25.66
C GLU A 319 3.35 -36.25 25.61
N LYS A 320 2.75 -35.22 26.22
CA LYS A 320 1.30 -35.00 26.10
C LYS A 320 0.97 -34.44 24.71
N LEU A 321 -0.15 -34.89 24.15
CA LEU A 321 -0.62 -34.46 22.84
C LEU A 321 -1.88 -33.59 23.00
N ASP A 322 -2.08 -32.68 22.07
CA ASP A 322 -3.31 -31.91 21.94
C ASP A 322 -4.27 -32.64 21.00
N TRP A 323 -5.43 -33.04 21.55
CA TRP A 323 -6.43 -33.87 20.88
C TRP A 323 -7.58 -33.02 20.38
N HIS A 324 -7.68 -32.85 19.07
CA HIS A 324 -8.67 -31.98 18.44
C HIS A 324 -9.62 -32.79 17.54
N ARG A 325 -10.76 -33.18 18.11
CA ARG A 325 -11.84 -33.84 17.36
C ARG A 325 -12.38 -32.92 16.27
N ASN A 326 -12.49 -31.62 16.54
CA ASN A 326 -13.04 -30.57 15.68
C ASN A 326 -14.47 -30.89 15.21
N ASP A 327 -15.45 -30.92 16.11
CA ASP A 327 -16.81 -31.38 15.80
C ASP A 327 -17.49 -30.65 14.64
N ASP A 328 -17.17 -29.36 14.46
CA ASP A 328 -17.68 -28.54 13.34
C ASP A 328 -16.96 -28.79 12.00
N GLN A 329 -15.94 -29.66 11.97
CA GLN A 329 -15.14 -29.95 10.78
C GLN A 329 -15.06 -31.46 10.52
N LYS A 330 -14.93 -31.82 9.23
CA LYS A 330 -14.70 -33.22 8.82
C LYS A 330 -13.36 -33.77 9.33
N ARG A 331 -12.33 -32.92 9.43
CA ARG A 331 -10.96 -33.30 9.78
C ARG A 331 -10.77 -33.35 11.29
N CYS A 332 -10.18 -34.44 11.80
CA CYS A 332 -9.66 -34.50 13.16
C CYS A 332 -8.13 -34.38 13.13
N LEU A 333 -7.54 -33.85 14.19
CA LEU A 333 -6.08 -33.76 14.31
C LEU A 333 -5.63 -34.02 15.74
N ILE A 334 -4.45 -34.63 15.87
CA ILE A 334 -3.77 -34.86 17.15
C ILE A 334 -2.38 -34.30 16.98
N ASN A 335 -1.97 -33.33 17.79
CA ASN A 335 -0.76 -32.57 17.53
C ASN A 335 0.11 -32.33 18.76
N LEU A 336 1.34 -31.90 18.51
CA LEU A 336 2.20 -31.23 19.47
C LEU A 336 2.76 -29.97 18.82
N SER A 337 2.61 -28.81 19.47
CA SER A 337 3.08 -27.52 18.97
C SER A 337 4.18 -26.95 19.86
N GLN A 338 5.18 -26.30 19.26
CA GLN A 338 6.28 -25.64 19.96
C GLN A 338 6.37 -24.17 19.50
N PRO A 339 6.34 -23.17 20.42
CA PRO A 339 6.49 -21.77 20.05
C PRO A 339 7.88 -21.49 19.49
N TRP A 340 7.94 -20.93 18.27
CA TRP A 340 9.16 -20.60 17.55
C TRP A 340 8.88 -19.64 16.40
N ASP A 341 9.83 -18.76 16.08
CA ASP A 341 9.70 -17.95 14.86
C ASP A 341 10.13 -18.76 13.63
N GLY A 342 9.17 -19.38 12.95
CA GLY A 342 9.47 -20.22 11.79
C GLY A 342 10.13 -19.49 10.62
N PHE A 343 10.17 -18.15 10.62
CA PHE A 343 10.83 -17.35 9.58
C PHE A 343 12.23 -16.89 9.98
N ASP A 344 12.65 -17.17 11.20
CA ASP A 344 14.01 -17.00 11.66
C ASP A 344 14.86 -18.24 11.28
N SER A 345 15.71 -18.06 10.26
CA SER A 345 16.53 -19.13 9.72
C SER A 345 17.64 -19.61 10.65
N GLU A 346 18.01 -18.82 11.66
CA GLU A 346 19.05 -19.22 12.63
C GLU A 346 18.60 -20.40 13.48
N ASN A 347 17.30 -20.44 13.79
CA ASN A 347 16.71 -21.47 14.63
C ASN A 347 16.30 -22.75 13.86
N TRP A 348 16.29 -22.72 12.51
CA TRP A 348 15.82 -23.85 11.69
C TRP A 348 16.47 -25.20 12.00
N PRO A 349 17.79 -25.31 12.23
CA PRO A 349 18.40 -26.60 12.57
C PRO A 349 17.78 -27.26 13.80
N ASP A 350 17.52 -26.47 14.85
CA ASP A 350 16.87 -26.94 16.07
C ASP A 350 15.41 -27.30 15.82
N MET A 351 14.72 -26.50 14.99
CA MET A 351 13.33 -26.79 14.61
C MET A 351 13.17 -28.10 13.87
N ILE A 352 14.04 -28.31 12.90
CA ILE A 352 14.06 -29.49 12.05
C ILE A 352 14.44 -30.72 12.88
N SER A 353 15.45 -30.61 13.74
CA SER A 353 15.84 -31.67 14.66
C SER A 353 14.69 -32.07 15.59
N TRP A 354 13.99 -31.08 16.14
CA TRP A 354 12.81 -31.30 16.96
C TRP A 354 11.69 -32.01 16.19
N MET A 355 11.34 -31.52 15.00
CA MET A 355 10.32 -32.13 14.13
C MET A 355 10.68 -33.57 13.74
N SER A 356 11.93 -33.82 13.33
CA SER A 356 12.43 -35.14 12.94
C SER A 356 12.38 -36.13 14.09
N GLY A 357 12.74 -35.70 15.30
CA GLY A 357 12.61 -36.53 16.51
C GLY A 357 11.16 -36.90 16.81
N ARG A 358 10.23 -35.94 16.73
CA ARG A 358 8.83 -36.19 17.11
C ARG A 358 8.04 -36.90 16.04
N VAL A 359 8.29 -36.69 14.75
CA VAL A 359 7.58 -37.43 13.70
C VAL A 359 7.89 -38.92 13.76
N ARG A 360 9.13 -39.31 14.11
CA ARG A 360 9.49 -40.71 14.35
C ARG A 360 8.77 -41.31 15.55
N ARG A 361 8.59 -40.53 16.62
CA ARG A 361 7.83 -40.96 17.81
C ARG A 361 6.33 -41.05 17.51
N LEU A 362 5.78 -40.15 16.70
CA LEU A 362 4.41 -40.28 16.19
C LEU A 362 4.27 -41.54 15.34
N GLU A 363 5.23 -41.82 14.47
CA GLU A 363 5.24 -43.05 13.66
C GLU A 363 5.21 -44.31 14.53
N ALA A 364 6.04 -44.36 15.58
CA ALA A 364 6.05 -45.48 16.52
C ALA A 364 4.71 -45.62 17.28
N ALA A 365 4.19 -44.52 17.82
CA ALA A 365 3.01 -44.54 18.67
C ALA A 365 1.69 -44.78 17.92
N PHE A 366 1.60 -44.39 16.64
CA PHE A 366 0.34 -44.44 15.90
C PHE A 366 0.28 -45.53 14.81
N ALA A 367 1.41 -46.11 14.38
CA ALA A 367 1.40 -47.08 13.28
C ALA A 367 0.53 -48.31 13.54
N GLU A 368 0.71 -48.96 14.69
CA GLU A 368 -0.07 -50.15 15.05
C GLU A 368 -1.55 -49.81 15.34
N PRO A 369 -1.89 -48.84 16.21
CA PRO A 369 -3.28 -48.47 16.47
C PRO A 369 -4.05 -48.12 15.20
N LEU A 370 -3.47 -47.31 14.30
CA LEU A 370 -4.12 -46.94 13.05
C LEU A 370 -4.33 -48.16 12.13
N THR A 371 -3.36 -49.08 12.07
CA THR A 371 -3.47 -50.30 11.27
C THR A 371 -4.60 -51.21 11.76
N GLN A 372 -4.71 -51.42 13.08
CA GLN A 372 -5.79 -52.19 13.69
C GLN A 372 -7.15 -51.53 13.44
N LEU A 373 -7.26 -50.20 13.61
CA LEU A 373 -8.49 -49.46 13.35
C LEU A 373 -8.91 -49.52 11.87
N ASN A 374 -7.96 -49.50 10.94
CA ASN A 374 -8.25 -49.65 9.51
C ASN A 374 -8.79 -51.06 9.18
N GLN A 375 -8.37 -52.10 9.89
CA GLN A 375 -8.93 -53.45 9.72
C GLN A 375 -10.37 -53.52 10.26
N ARG A 376 -10.60 -52.95 11.45
CA ARG A 376 -11.94 -52.84 12.07
C ARG A 376 -12.93 -52.03 11.22
N LEU A 377 -12.45 -50.94 10.60
CA LEU A 377 -13.22 -50.17 9.63
C LEU A 377 -13.63 -51.00 8.42
N LYS A 378 -12.71 -51.79 7.86
CA LYS A 378 -13.02 -52.70 6.73
C LYS A 378 -13.99 -53.81 7.14
N ALA A 379 -14.04 -54.17 8.42
CA ALA A 379 -15.03 -55.09 8.98
C ALA A 379 -16.39 -54.43 9.27
N GLY A 380 -16.53 -53.12 9.04
CA GLY A 380 -17.81 -52.40 9.12
C GLY A 380 -18.13 -51.78 10.48
N GLU A 381 -17.19 -51.77 11.44
CA GLU A 381 -17.45 -51.30 12.81
C GLU A 381 -17.77 -49.80 12.96
N ALA A 382 -17.51 -48.99 11.93
CA ALA A 382 -17.86 -47.57 11.93
C ALA A 382 -19.17 -47.24 11.17
N THR A 383 -19.89 -48.26 10.70
CA THR A 383 -21.12 -48.11 9.88
C THR A 383 -22.41 -48.15 10.71
N ILE A 384 -22.34 -47.83 12.01
CA ILE A 384 -23.52 -47.76 12.90
C ILE A 384 -23.98 -46.32 13.01
#